data_AF-A0A5C6LJS0-F1
#
_entry.id   AF-A0A5C6LJS0-F1
#
_cell.length_a   1.000
_cell.length_b   1.000
_cell.length_c   1.000
_cell.angle_alpha   90.00
_cell.angle_beta   90.00
_cell.angle_gamma   90.00
#
_symmetry.space_group_name_H-M   'P 1'
#
loop_
_entity.id
_entity.type
_entity.pdbx_description
1 polymer ?
#
loop_
_entity_poly.entity_id
_entity_poly.type
_entity_poly.pdbx_seq_one_letter_code
_entity_poly.pdbx_strand_id
1 'polypeptide(L)'
;MRKVPFLSVDAAGNLLLKGNSSYKVLINGRESGMFERDPAMILRTIPASTIQHIEVITTPPSKYDGEGLTGIINIVTIKRKADGYNGTINISERFPANGPGMGASFAMKEGAFGISAYGGAGYDHRPHARNDMQRTAYAKYPLLCCRKETG
;
A
#
# COMPACT_ATOMS: atom_id res chain seq x y z
N MET A 1 -9.46 -26.50 -4.56
CA MET A 1 -9.63 -26.44 -3.09
C MET A 1 -8.48 -27.20 -2.44
N ARG A 2 -7.65 -26.57 -1.61
CA ARG A 2 -6.61 -27.28 -0.85
C ARG A 2 -7.30 -27.93 0.35
N LYS A 3 -7.45 -29.25 0.31
CA LYS A 3 -7.97 -30.05 1.43
C LYS A 3 -6.90 -30.06 2.51
N VAL A 4 -7.10 -29.29 3.58
CA VAL A 4 -6.35 -29.50 4.81
C VAL A 4 -6.93 -30.76 5.45
N PRO A 5 -6.15 -31.83 5.66
CA PRO A 5 -6.65 -33.01 6.34
C PRO A 5 -7.17 -32.59 7.73
N PHE A 6 -8.27 -33.20 8.19
CA PHE A 6 -8.95 -32.98 9.48
C PHE A 6 -9.90 -31.78 9.61
N LEU A 7 -10.03 -30.92 8.58
CA LEU A 7 -11.01 -29.83 8.57
C LEU A 7 -12.19 -30.14 7.63
N SER A 8 -13.40 -29.97 8.12
CA SER A 8 -14.65 -30.05 7.35
C SER A 8 -15.52 -28.82 7.58
N VAL A 9 -16.48 -28.60 6.68
CA VAL A 9 -17.47 -27.52 6.79
C VAL A 9 -18.84 -28.16 6.92
N ASP A 10 -19.64 -27.71 7.88
CA ASP A 10 -21.02 -28.17 8.06
C ASP A 10 -22.00 -27.50 7.06
N ALA A 11 -23.26 -27.91 7.09
CA ALA A 11 -24.30 -27.34 6.21
C ALA A 11 -24.61 -25.86 6.51
N ALA A 12 -24.25 -25.36 7.69
CA ALA A 12 -24.41 -23.96 8.09
C ALA A 12 -23.17 -23.10 7.74
N GLY A 13 -22.10 -23.72 7.22
CA GLY A 13 -20.86 -23.04 6.86
C GLY A 13 -19.85 -22.91 8.01
N ASN A 14 -20.08 -23.57 9.14
CA ASN A 14 -19.13 -23.59 10.25
C ASN A 14 -18.02 -24.60 9.97
N LEU A 15 -16.81 -24.24 10.35
CA LEU A 15 -15.68 -25.15 10.33
C LEU A 15 -15.76 -26.14 11.50
N LEU A 16 -15.42 -27.39 11.21
CA LEU A 16 -15.35 -28.50 12.15
C LEU A 16 -13.93 -29.07 12.12
N LEU A 17 -13.35 -29.27 13.29
CA LEU A 17 -12.08 -29.95 13.46
C LEU A 17 -12.34 -31.37 13.95
N LYS A 18 -12.03 -32.38 13.11
CA LYS A 18 -12.35 -33.79 13.39
C LYS A 18 -13.82 -34.03 13.80
N GLY A 19 -14.75 -33.24 13.24
CA GLY A 19 -16.18 -33.34 13.55
C GLY A 19 -16.64 -32.60 14.82
N ASN A 20 -15.75 -31.87 15.51
CA ASN A 20 -16.09 -31.04 16.67
C ASN A 20 -15.93 -29.55 16.35
N SER A 21 -16.78 -28.71 16.93
CA SER A 21 -16.70 -27.24 16.88
C SER A 21 -15.85 -26.64 18.00
N SER A 22 -15.41 -27.44 18.98
CA SER A 22 -14.53 -26.99 20.07
C SER A 22 -13.08 -26.89 19.60
N TYR A 23 -12.71 -25.77 18.98
CA TYR A 23 -11.33 -25.47 18.57
C TYR A 23 -11.03 -23.98 18.78
N LYS A 24 -9.74 -23.67 18.90
CA LYS A 24 -9.24 -22.29 18.99
C LYS A 24 -8.42 -21.94 17.76
N VAL A 25 -8.59 -20.74 17.23
CA VAL A 25 -7.86 -20.27 16.06
C VAL A 25 -6.80 -19.24 16.47
N LEU A 26 -5.56 -19.47 16.03
CA LEU A 26 -4.43 -18.56 16.21
C LEU A 26 -3.99 -18.00 14.86
N ILE A 27 -3.47 -16.77 14.86
CA ILE A 27 -2.75 -16.21 13.71
C ILE A 27 -1.30 -16.00 14.11
N ASN A 28 -0.38 -16.63 13.39
CA ASN A 28 1.06 -16.58 13.67
C ASN A 28 1.38 -16.86 15.16
N GLY A 29 0.66 -17.81 15.78
CA GLY A 29 0.80 -18.17 17.19
C GLY A 29 0.20 -17.18 18.20
N ARG A 30 -0.51 -16.14 17.77
CA ARG A 30 -1.18 -15.17 18.66
C ARG A 30 -2.69 -15.35 18.63
N GLU A 31 -3.28 -15.24 19.81
CA GLU A 31 -4.73 -15.14 19.98
C GLU A 31 -5.18 -13.74 19.55
N SER A 32 -6.27 -13.68 18.80
CA SER A 32 -6.92 -12.43 18.48
C SER A 32 -8.29 -12.46 19.15
N GLY A 33 -8.56 -11.53 20.06
CA GLY A 33 -9.86 -11.47 20.76
C GLY A 33 -11.07 -11.30 19.83
N MET A 34 -10.83 -10.89 18.57
CA MET A 34 -11.88 -10.88 17.55
C MET A 34 -12.22 -12.28 17.01
N PHE A 35 -11.26 -13.22 17.02
CA PHE A 35 -11.50 -14.61 16.61
C PHE A 35 -12.27 -15.43 17.65
N GLU A 36 -12.20 -15.06 18.93
CA GLU A 36 -13.00 -15.72 19.98
C GLU A 36 -14.50 -15.44 19.83
N ARG A 37 -14.87 -14.31 19.22
CA ARG A 37 -16.28 -13.92 19.04
C ARG A 37 -16.90 -14.49 17.77
N ASP A 38 -16.17 -14.46 16.65
CA ASP A 38 -16.65 -14.96 15.37
C ASP A 38 -15.49 -15.45 14.49
N PRO A 39 -15.07 -16.72 14.62
CA PRO A 39 -13.99 -17.27 13.81
C PRO A 39 -14.40 -17.41 12.34
N ALA A 40 -15.67 -17.67 12.02
CA ALA A 40 -16.12 -17.87 10.65
C ALA A 40 -16.01 -16.59 9.82
N MET A 41 -16.34 -15.44 10.41
CA MET A 41 -16.23 -14.14 9.74
C MET A 41 -14.77 -13.79 9.43
N ILE A 42 -13.84 -13.99 10.35
CA ILE A 42 -12.45 -13.57 10.10
C ILE A 42 -11.73 -14.53 9.16
N LEU A 43 -12.03 -15.82 9.20
CA LEU A 43 -11.50 -16.78 8.24
C LEU A 43 -11.93 -16.48 6.80
N ARG A 44 -13.07 -15.82 6.61
CA ARG A 44 -13.53 -15.32 5.31
C ARG A 44 -12.83 -14.03 4.86
N THR A 45 -12.35 -13.20 5.78
CA THR A 45 -11.68 -11.94 5.43
C THR A 45 -10.20 -12.12 5.11
N ILE A 46 -9.57 -13.22 5.55
CA ILE A 46 -8.17 -13.51 5.24
C ILE A 46 -8.04 -14.03 3.80
N PRO A 47 -7.32 -13.33 2.91
CA PRO A 47 -7.09 -13.80 1.55
C PRO A 47 -6.22 -15.06 1.55
N ALA A 48 -6.62 -16.09 0.80
CA ALA A 48 -5.84 -17.32 0.67
C ALA A 48 -4.39 -17.10 0.17
N SER A 49 -4.14 -16.02 -0.57
CA SER A 49 -2.81 -15.62 -1.04
C SER A 49 -1.87 -15.14 0.07
N THR A 50 -2.41 -14.77 1.23
CA THR A 50 -1.62 -14.34 2.40
C THR A 50 -1.33 -15.47 3.36
N ILE A 51 -1.95 -16.63 3.18
CA ILE A 51 -1.76 -17.82 4.02
C ILE A 51 -0.56 -18.60 3.49
N GLN A 52 0.46 -18.78 4.33
CA GLN A 52 1.62 -19.61 4.01
C GLN A 52 1.25 -21.09 4.18
N HIS A 53 0.79 -21.46 5.38
CA HIS A 53 0.30 -22.80 5.71
C HIS A 53 -0.60 -22.79 6.94
N ILE A 54 -1.32 -23.89 7.16
CA ILE A 54 -2.23 -24.09 8.28
C ILE A 54 -1.70 -25.26 9.11
N GLU A 55 -1.53 -25.03 10.40
CA GLU A 55 -1.06 -26.02 11.37
C GLU A 55 -2.22 -26.44 12.26
N VAL A 56 -2.35 -27.74 12.48
CA VAL A 56 -3.37 -28.32 13.36
C VAL A 56 -2.66 -28.97 14.55
N ILE A 57 -2.92 -28.44 15.74
CA ILE A 57 -2.32 -28.89 16.99
C ILE A 57 -3.42 -29.59 17.79
N THR A 58 -3.38 -30.92 17.84
CA THR A 58 -4.39 -31.74 18.54
C THR A 58 -4.06 -31.96 20.02
N THR A 59 -2.87 -31.57 20.46
CA THR A 59 -2.41 -31.61 21.86
C THR A 59 -2.12 -30.16 22.28
N PRO A 60 -3.13 -29.43 22.78
CA PRO A 60 -2.91 -28.06 23.20
C PRO A 60 -1.85 -28.03 24.32
N PRO A 61 -0.93 -27.05 24.33
CA PRO A 61 -0.01 -26.86 25.45
C PRO A 61 -0.80 -26.49 26.71
N SER A 62 -0.23 -26.73 27.90
CA SER A 62 -0.90 -26.56 29.21
C SER A 62 -1.56 -25.20 29.43
N LYS A 63 -1.15 -24.16 28.70
CA LYS A 63 -1.79 -22.84 28.68
C LYS A 63 -3.26 -22.87 28.19
N TYR A 64 -3.62 -23.82 27.34
CA TYR A 64 -4.94 -23.91 26.68
C TYR A 64 -5.70 -25.21 27.00
N ASP A 65 -5.13 -26.09 27.83
CA ASP A 65 -5.72 -27.38 28.22
C ASP A 65 -6.99 -27.19 29.10
N GLY A 66 -7.06 -26.09 29.86
CA GLY A 66 -8.20 -25.75 30.73
C GLY A 66 -9.50 -25.37 30.01
N GLU A 67 -9.48 -25.18 28.69
CA GLU A 67 -10.65 -24.76 27.89
C GLU A 67 -11.43 -25.94 27.29
N GLY A 68 -10.95 -27.19 27.41
CA GLY A 68 -11.66 -28.36 26.85
C GLY A 68 -11.69 -28.40 25.31
N LEU A 69 -10.67 -27.82 24.68
CA LEU A 69 -10.55 -27.72 23.22
C LEU A 69 -10.13 -29.06 22.61
N THR A 70 -10.73 -29.41 21.47
CA THR A 70 -10.35 -30.59 20.66
C THR A 70 -9.04 -30.36 19.90
N GLY A 71 -8.65 -29.09 19.72
CA GLY A 71 -7.38 -28.71 19.14
C GLY A 71 -7.28 -27.22 18.82
N ILE A 72 -6.10 -26.81 18.40
CA ILE A 72 -5.77 -25.45 18.00
C ILE A 72 -5.43 -25.43 16.52
N ILE A 73 -6.02 -24.49 15.78
CA ILE A 73 -5.72 -24.23 14.38
C ILE A 73 -4.87 -22.97 14.32
N ASN A 74 -3.60 -23.10 13.94
CA ASN A 74 -2.70 -21.95 13.76
C ASN A 74 -2.56 -21.62 12.28
N ILE A 75 -2.96 -20.41 11.91
CA ILE A 75 -2.84 -19.88 10.55
C ILE A 75 -1.55 -19.09 10.48
N VAL A 76 -0.58 -19.64 9.75
CA VAL A 76 0.69 -18.97 9.49
C VAL A 76 0.52 -18.15 8.22
N THR A 77 0.53 -16.83 8.36
CA THR A 77 0.48 -15.90 7.22
C THR A 77 1.88 -15.59 6.74
N ILE A 78 2.01 -15.26 5.45
CA ILE A 78 3.24 -14.70 4.89
C ILE A 78 3.55 -13.42 5.67
N LYS A 79 4.63 -13.45 6.45
CA LYS A 79 5.12 -12.27 7.17
C LYS A 79 5.52 -11.22 6.13
N ARG A 80 4.62 -10.29 5.81
CA ARG A 80 5.04 -8.98 5.30
C ARG A 80 5.75 -8.33 6.45
N LYS A 81 7.08 -8.36 6.39
CA LYS A 81 7.98 -7.68 7.30
C LYS A 81 7.57 -6.20 7.37
N ALA A 82 6.73 -5.86 8.34
CA ALA A 82 6.50 -4.47 8.75
C ALA A 82 7.80 -3.88 9.34
N ASP A 83 8.68 -4.78 9.80
CA ASP A 83 10.05 -4.51 10.19
C ASP A 83 10.98 -4.69 8.99
N GLY A 84 11.50 -3.59 8.48
CA GLY A 84 12.34 -3.59 7.30
C GLY A 84 12.88 -2.20 7.00
N TYR A 85 13.69 -2.15 5.94
CA TYR A 85 14.21 -0.91 5.38
C TYR A 85 13.38 -0.54 4.15
N ASN A 86 12.98 0.72 4.06
CA ASN A 86 12.37 1.32 2.88
C ASN A 86 13.28 2.45 2.41
N GLY A 87 13.59 2.47 1.12
CA GLY A 87 14.45 3.48 0.50
C GLY A 87 13.83 3.97 -0.80
N THR A 88 13.90 5.26 -1.06
CA THR A 88 13.43 5.87 -2.30
C THR A 88 14.42 6.92 -2.74
N ILE A 89 14.77 6.89 -4.03
CA ILE A 89 15.58 7.91 -4.69
C ILE A 89 14.70 8.49 -5.78
N ASN A 90 14.61 9.81 -5.80
CA ASN A 90 13.80 10.56 -6.75
C ASN A 90 14.73 11.51 -7.50
N ILE A 91 14.57 11.55 -8.81
CA ILE A 91 15.18 12.54 -9.70
C ILE A 91 14.01 13.26 -10.36
N SER A 92 14.08 14.58 -10.39
CA SER A 92 13.03 15.43 -10.93
C SER A 92 13.65 16.49 -11.83
N GLU A 93 13.05 16.71 -12.99
CA GLU A 93 13.36 17.82 -13.87
C GLU A 93 12.07 18.60 -14.10
N ARG A 94 12.11 19.92 -13.96
CA ARG A 94 10.97 20.81 -14.20
C ARG A 94 11.37 21.81 -15.27
N PHE A 95 10.67 21.85 -16.40
CA PHE A 95 10.92 22.77 -17.51
C PHE A 95 9.61 23.54 -17.81
N PRO A 96 9.65 24.83 -18.20
CA PRO A 96 10.80 25.72 -18.40
C PRO A 96 11.34 26.35 -17.11
N ALA A 97 10.64 26.22 -15.98
CA ALA A 97 11.01 26.82 -14.71
C ALA A 97 11.47 25.78 -13.68
N ASN A 98 12.50 26.15 -12.92
CA ASN A 98 13.33 25.33 -12.04
C ASN A 98 14.30 24.44 -12.84
N GLY A 99 15.36 23.97 -12.19
CA GLY A 99 16.36 23.08 -12.78
C GLY A 99 16.19 21.63 -12.29
N PRO A 100 17.15 20.74 -12.62
CA PRO A 100 17.13 19.37 -12.13
C PRO A 100 17.28 19.34 -10.60
N GLY A 101 16.58 18.41 -9.96
CA GLY A 101 16.65 18.16 -8.53
C GLY A 101 16.64 16.67 -8.24
N MET A 102 17.31 16.29 -7.16
CA MET A 102 17.38 14.92 -6.67
C MET A 102 17.11 14.88 -5.18
N GLY A 103 16.47 13.81 -4.72
CA GLY A 103 16.21 13.57 -3.31
C GLY A 103 16.24 12.09 -3.00
N ALA A 104 16.71 11.74 -1.81
CA ALA A 104 16.71 10.39 -1.28
C ALA A 104 16.02 10.39 0.09
N SER A 105 15.26 9.33 0.35
CA SER A 105 14.65 9.07 1.65
C SER A 105 14.84 7.61 2.02
N PHE A 106 15.17 7.36 3.28
CA PHE A 106 15.41 6.05 3.84
C PHE A 106 14.70 5.95 5.19
N ALA A 107 14.08 4.80 5.46
CA ALA A 107 13.40 4.52 6.71
C ALA A 107 13.67 3.08 7.12
N MET A 108 14.02 2.84 8.36
CA MET A 108 14.16 1.52 8.96
C MET A 108 13.21 1.40 10.14
N LYS A 109 12.53 0.27 10.23
CA LYS A 109 11.68 -0.04 11.37
C LYS A 109 12.01 -1.43 11.89
N GLU A 110 12.18 -1.54 13.21
CA GLU A 110 12.34 -2.80 13.91
C GLU A 110 11.54 -2.77 15.22
N GLY A 111 10.40 -3.45 15.23
CA GLY A 111 9.47 -3.48 16.35
C GLY A 111 8.86 -2.11 16.65
N ALA A 112 9.10 -1.61 17.87
CA ALA A 112 8.61 -0.30 18.31
C ALA A 112 9.56 0.87 17.93
N PHE A 113 10.75 0.58 17.43
CA PHE A 113 11.76 1.58 17.08
C PHE A 113 11.81 1.80 15.58
N GLY A 114 11.93 3.07 15.16
CA GLY A 114 12.03 3.43 13.75
C GLY A 114 12.95 4.64 13.55
N ILE A 115 13.84 4.53 12.56
CA ILE A 115 14.74 5.60 12.10
C ILE A 115 14.31 6.02 10.71
N SER A 116 14.30 7.33 10.44
CA SER A 116 14.16 7.84 9.07
C SER A 116 15.20 8.91 8.80
N ALA A 117 15.69 8.94 7.56
CA ALA A 117 16.64 9.92 7.05
C ALA A 117 16.19 10.34 5.65
N TYR A 118 16.26 11.62 5.35
CA TYR A 118 15.94 12.14 4.02
C TYR A 118 16.84 13.33 3.70
N GLY A 119 17.11 13.55 2.42
CA GLY A 119 17.91 14.65 1.95
C GLY A 119 17.76 14.84 0.44
N GLY A 120 17.92 16.07 -0.03
CA GLY A 120 17.83 16.36 -1.45
C GLY A 120 18.48 17.69 -1.80
N ALA A 121 18.87 17.83 -3.06
CA ALA A 121 19.48 19.01 -3.63
C ALA A 121 18.90 19.24 -5.03
N GLY A 122 18.66 20.50 -5.38
CA GLY A 122 18.18 20.86 -6.71
C GLY A 122 18.64 22.24 -7.13
N TYR A 123 18.69 22.44 -8.44
CA TYR A 123 19.08 23.70 -9.06
C TYR A 123 17.82 24.53 -9.32
N ASP A 124 17.78 25.79 -8.86
CA ASP A 124 16.67 26.71 -9.15
C ASP A 124 17.07 27.62 -10.30
N HIS A 125 16.47 27.41 -11.48
CA HIS A 125 16.62 28.33 -12.60
C HIS A 125 15.25 28.94 -12.95
N ARG A 126 15.12 30.25 -12.73
CA ARG A 126 13.90 31.00 -13.06
C ARG A 126 14.11 31.71 -14.38
N PRO A 127 13.53 31.24 -15.50
CA PRO A 127 13.61 32.00 -16.73
C PRO A 127 12.83 33.30 -16.58
N HIS A 128 13.46 34.43 -16.90
CA HIS A 128 12.75 35.70 -17.03
C HIS A 128 11.81 35.61 -18.24
N ALA A 129 10.51 35.46 -17.99
CA ALA A 129 9.50 35.53 -19.03
C ALA A 129 9.41 36.97 -19.54
N ARG A 130 10.08 37.26 -20.67
CA ARG A 130 9.87 38.49 -21.43
C ARG A 130 8.61 38.32 -22.27
N ASN A 131 7.57 39.07 -21.94
CA ASN A 131 6.38 39.18 -22.77
C ASN A 131 6.63 40.27 -23.82
N ASP A 132 7.01 39.90 -25.05
CA ASP A 132 7.09 40.83 -26.17
C ASP A 132 5.76 40.82 -26.94
N MET A 133 5.00 41.91 -26.82
CA MET A 133 3.78 42.13 -27.61
C MET A 133 4.13 42.87 -28.91
N GLN A 134 4.33 42.12 -30.00
CA GLN A 134 4.41 42.71 -31.33
C GLN A 134 3.00 42.94 -31.90
N ARG A 135 2.62 44.21 -32.03
CA ARG A 135 1.45 44.62 -32.82
C ARG A 135 1.88 44.84 -34.27
N THR A 136 1.62 43.86 -35.13
CA THR A 136 1.85 44.00 -36.58
C THR A 136 0.61 44.62 -37.22
N ALA A 137 0.68 45.90 -37.59
CA ALA A 137 -0.36 46.54 -38.38
C ALA A 137 -0.17 46.17 -39.87
N TYR A 138 -1.05 45.34 -40.40
CA TYR A 138 -1.15 45.14 -41.85
C TYR A 138 -1.81 46.37 -42.47
N ALA A 139 -1.02 47.30 -42.99
CA ALA A 139 -1.51 48.30 -43.92
C ALA A 139 -1.81 47.61 -45.26
N LYS A 140 -2.99 46.98 -45.35
CA LYS A 140 -3.55 46.60 -46.64
C LYS A 140 -4.05 47.89 -47.29
N TYR A 141 -3.48 48.22 -48.45
CA TYR A 141 -3.78 49.33 -49.36
C TYR A 141 -3.03 50.66 -49.08
N PRO A 142 -2.18 51.14 -50.01
CA PRO A 142 -1.74 52.53 -50.00
C PRO A 142 -2.95 53.39 -50.40
N LEU A 143 -3.40 54.27 -49.51
CA LEU A 143 -4.32 55.34 -49.88
C LEU A 143 -3.56 56.28 -50.82
N LEU A 144 -3.78 56.13 -52.13
CA LEU A 144 -3.54 57.16 -53.12
C LEU A 144 -4.40 58.37 -52.74
N CYS A 145 -3.83 59.31 -51.98
CA CYS A 145 -4.43 60.62 -51.80
C CYS A 145 -4.46 61.31 -53.16
N CYS A 146 -5.67 61.50 -53.69
CA CYS A 146 -5.93 62.23 -54.91
C CYS A 146 -5.42 63.68 -54.81
N ARG A 147 -4.65 64.05 -55.83
CA ARG A 147 -4.37 65.42 -56.28
C ARG A 147 -5.66 66.24 -56.32
N LYS A 148 -5.71 67.36 -55.60
CA LYS A 148 -6.54 68.51 -55.98
C LYS A 148 -5.61 69.68 -56.30
N GLU A 149 -5.51 69.96 -57.59
CA GLU A 149 -5.04 71.24 -58.10
C GLU A 149 -6.12 72.29 -57.78
N THR A 150 -5.70 73.40 -57.18
CA THR A 150 -6.42 74.68 -57.25
C THR A 150 -5.38 75.78 -57.24
N GLY A 151 -5.34 76.54 -58.32
CA GLY A 151 -4.46 77.66 -58.60
C GLY A 151 -4.51 77.97 -60.09
#